data_AF-A0A9P8AXK0-F1
#
_entry.id   AF-A0A9P8AXK0-F1
#
_cell.length_a   1.000
_cell.length_b   1.000
_cell.length_c   1.000
_cell.angle_alpha   90.00
_cell.angle_beta   90.00
_cell.angle_gamma   90.00
#
_symmetry.space_group_name_H-M   'P 1'
#
loop_
_entity.id
_entity.type
_entity.pdbx_description
1 polymer ?
#
loop_
_entity_poly.entity_id
_entity_poly.type
_entity_poly.pdbx_seq_one_letter_code
_entity_poly.pdbx_strand_id
1 'polypeptide(L)'
;MGTKTVLTIMKEECWLFVRCPQELAEATAKARPPIPRRKVFFPPPAGHMRVLFYTHPRYSACNRYPCIEGDFLLTGSGDLNMIQVREAFGLESCSIIQPSGKIIAEGVQFERIFYHGLLDLCDSNGCLRITEPYVSESVQIQRKIRWAMLSLTRSIILFVCAIGGLIYDLTIPVVVMGDNILKEIGPLSEHMAKSIA
;
A
#
# COMPACT_ATOMS: atom_id res chain seq x y z
N MET A 1 -34.81 -17.79 -3.98
CA MET A 1 -33.33 -17.88 -4.02
C MET A 1 -32.86 -17.18 -5.29
N GLY A 2 -32.47 -15.91 -5.18
CA GLY A 2 -32.08 -15.10 -6.34
C GLY A 2 -30.64 -15.38 -6.75
N THR A 3 -30.41 -15.61 -8.03
CA THR A 3 -29.08 -15.76 -8.62
C THR A 3 -28.32 -14.45 -8.48
N LYS A 4 -27.39 -14.38 -7.52
CA LYS A 4 -26.41 -13.28 -7.46
C LYS A 4 -25.53 -13.40 -8.71
N THR A 5 -25.51 -12.36 -9.53
CA THR A 5 -24.62 -12.23 -10.69
C THR A 5 -23.16 -12.38 -10.26
N VAL A 6 -22.31 -12.96 -11.10
CA VAL A 6 -20.85 -13.12 -10.83
C VAL A 6 -20.20 -11.79 -10.44
N LEU A 7 -20.63 -10.69 -11.05
CA LEU A 7 -20.22 -9.32 -10.69
C LEU A 7 -20.60 -8.92 -9.25
N THR A 8 -21.73 -9.42 -8.74
CA THR A 8 -22.19 -9.16 -7.38
C THR A 8 -21.43 -10.01 -6.36
N ILE A 9 -21.12 -11.27 -6.70
CA ILE A 9 -20.22 -12.12 -5.91
C ILE A 9 -18.81 -11.52 -5.89
N MET A 10 -18.31 -11.06 -7.04
CA MET A 10 -17.05 -10.32 -7.10
C MET A 10 -17.13 -9.05 -6.24
N LYS A 11 -18.17 -8.23 -6.33
CA LYS A 11 -18.25 -7.00 -5.53
C LYS A 11 -18.39 -7.26 -4.01
N GLU A 12 -19.06 -8.34 -3.61
CA GLU A 12 -19.20 -8.76 -2.21
C GLU A 12 -17.95 -9.51 -1.68
N GLU A 13 -17.17 -10.17 -2.54
CA GLU A 13 -16.00 -11.01 -2.16
C GLU A 13 -14.63 -10.51 -2.65
N CYS A 14 -14.54 -9.40 -3.39
CA CYS A 14 -13.29 -8.88 -4.00
C CYS A 14 -12.43 -8.04 -3.05
N TRP A 15 -12.33 -8.40 -1.77
CA TRP A 15 -11.25 -7.82 -0.96
C TRP A 15 -9.89 -8.16 -1.57
N LEU A 16 -9.75 -9.30 -2.26
CA LEU A 16 -8.57 -9.72 -3.02
C LEU A 16 -7.97 -8.66 -3.97
N PHE A 17 -8.78 -7.74 -4.51
CA PHE A 17 -8.31 -6.70 -5.44
C PHE A 17 -8.26 -5.29 -4.83
N VAL A 18 -8.94 -5.09 -3.70
CA VAL A 18 -8.91 -3.81 -2.97
C VAL A 18 -7.69 -3.81 -2.04
N ARG A 19 -6.78 -2.84 -2.23
CA ARG A 19 -5.60 -2.70 -1.36
C ARG A 19 -6.05 -2.58 0.09
N CYS A 20 -5.46 -3.39 0.96
CA CYS A 20 -5.76 -3.27 2.38
C CYS A 20 -5.18 -1.96 2.93
N PRO A 21 -5.68 -1.47 4.07
CA PRO A 21 -5.20 -0.22 4.67
C PRO A 21 -3.68 -0.24 4.95
N GLN A 22 -3.10 -1.40 5.28
CA GLN A 22 -1.66 -1.52 5.44
C GLN A 22 -0.90 -1.45 4.10
N GLU A 23 -1.42 -2.05 3.02
CA GLU A 23 -0.83 -1.94 1.68
C GLU A 23 -0.89 -0.50 1.14
N LEU A 24 -2.00 0.20 1.41
CA LEU A 24 -2.15 1.63 1.13
C LEU A 24 -1.15 2.44 1.96
N ALA A 25 -0.99 2.14 3.25
CA ALA A 25 -0.01 2.79 4.12
C ALA A 25 1.42 2.58 3.62
N GLU A 26 1.79 1.35 3.24
CA GLU A 26 3.11 1.03 2.68
C GLU A 26 3.35 1.67 1.32
N ALA A 27 2.36 1.67 0.43
CA ALA A 27 2.45 2.34 -0.86
C ALA A 27 2.64 3.86 -0.67
N THR A 28 1.92 4.44 0.28
CA THR A 28 2.02 5.86 0.63
C THR A 28 3.38 6.18 1.29
N ALA A 29 3.89 5.27 2.12
CA ALA A 29 5.21 5.38 2.73
C ALA A 29 6.34 5.27 1.70
N LYS A 30 6.24 4.36 0.72
CA LYS A 30 7.22 4.22 -0.37
C LYS A 30 7.18 5.38 -1.37
N ALA A 31 6.01 5.96 -1.60
CA ALA A 31 5.84 7.12 -2.49
C ALA A 31 6.36 8.43 -1.87
N ARG A 32 6.58 8.48 -0.55
CA ARG A 32 7.08 9.67 0.16
C ARG A 32 8.56 9.44 0.52
N PRO A 33 9.49 10.33 0.10
CA PRO A 33 10.90 10.19 0.48
C PRO A 33 11.05 10.25 2.02
N PRO A 34 12.08 9.60 2.59
CA PRO A 34 12.33 9.51 4.03
C PRO A 34 12.84 10.86 4.56
N ILE A 35 11.98 11.88 4.51
CA ILE A 35 12.23 13.16 5.14
C ILE A 35 11.50 13.11 6.48
N PRO A 36 12.16 13.41 7.61
CA PRO A 36 11.49 13.53 8.90
C PRO A 36 10.62 14.78 8.85
N ARG A 37 9.42 14.66 8.27
CA ARG A 37 8.47 15.76 8.18
C ARG A 37 7.80 15.88 9.54
N ARG A 38 8.30 16.82 10.34
CA ARG A 38 7.44 17.56 11.28
C ARG A 38 6.28 18.08 10.43
N LYS A 39 5.16 17.38 10.43
CA LYS A 39 4.08 17.65 9.49
C LYS A 39 3.43 18.96 9.90
N VAL A 40 3.71 20.03 9.17
CA VAL A 40 2.87 21.23 9.22
C VAL A 40 1.46 20.75 8.86
N PHE A 41 0.50 20.96 9.76
CA PHE A 41 -0.88 20.57 9.52
C PHE A 41 -1.41 21.44 8.38
N PHE A 42 -1.69 20.81 7.24
CA PHE A 42 -2.41 21.45 6.15
C PHE A 42 -3.90 21.19 6.37
N PRO A 43 -4.75 22.20 6.61
CA PRO A 43 -6.17 21.97 6.80
C PRO A 43 -6.79 21.28 5.56
N PRO A 44 -7.84 20.47 5.72
CA PRO A 44 -8.56 19.91 4.58
C PRO A 44 -9.18 21.05 3.73
N PRO A 45 -9.42 20.81 2.43
CA PRO A 45 -10.14 21.75 1.58
C PRO A 45 -11.52 22.11 2.15
N ALA A 46 -12.05 23.28 1.76
CA ALA A 46 -13.39 23.68 2.17
C ALA A 46 -14.43 22.62 1.77
N GLY A 47 -15.39 22.36 2.65
CA GLY A 47 -16.41 21.32 2.46
C GLY A 47 -15.87 19.88 2.57
N HIS A 48 -14.60 19.69 2.93
CA HIS A 48 -14.02 18.38 3.17
C HIS A 48 -13.67 18.18 4.64
N MET A 49 -13.64 16.92 5.02
CA MET A 49 -13.20 16.48 6.34
C MET A 49 -12.07 15.48 6.18
N ARG A 50 -11.01 15.70 6.96
CA ARG A 50 -9.88 14.78 6.99
C ARG A 50 -10.20 13.61 7.89
N VAL A 51 -10.01 12.40 7.36
CA VAL A 51 -10.14 11.15 8.09
C VAL A 51 -8.76 10.48 8.19
N LEU A 52 -8.40 10.11 9.42
CA LEU A 52 -7.13 9.52 9.79
C LEU A 52 -7.34 8.07 10.21
N PHE A 53 -6.73 7.14 9.49
CA PHE A 53 -6.80 5.72 9.80
C PHE A 53 -5.61 5.28 10.65
N TYR A 54 -5.90 4.62 11.78
CA TYR A 54 -4.93 3.95 12.63
C TYR A 54 -5.22 2.45 12.64
N THR A 55 -4.17 1.63 12.57
CA THR A 55 -4.31 0.17 12.71
C THR A 55 -4.69 -0.26 14.12
N HIS A 56 -4.43 0.58 15.13
CA HIS A 56 -4.78 0.30 16.52
C HIS A 56 -5.02 1.61 17.29
N PRO A 57 -6.05 1.69 18.17
CA PRO A 57 -6.36 2.89 18.95
C PRO A 57 -5.18 3.42 19.79
N ARG A 58 -4.40 2.50 20.36
CA ARG A 58 -3.17 2.84 21.11
C ARG A 58 -2.19 3.69 20.30
N TYR A 59 -2.14 3.56 18.97
CA TYR A 59 -1.25 4.38 18.15
C TYR A 59 -1.70 5.83 18.10
N SER A 60 -3.01 6.08 18.06
CA SER A 60 -3.58 7.42 18.22
C SER A 60 -3.26 7.98 19.61
N ALA A 61 -3.46 7.18 20.68
CA ALA A 61 -3.19 7.61 22.06
C ALA A 61 -1.72 7.95 22.32
N CYS A 62 -0.78 7.26 21.67
CA CYS A 62 0.64 7.54 21.75
C CYS A 62 1.12 8.65 20.79
N ASN A 63 0.20 9.41 20.17
CA ASN A 63 0.51 10.44 19.16
C ASN A 63 1.42 9.92 18.03
N ARG A 64 1.27 8.65 17.63
CA ARG A 64 1.94 8.13 16.44
C ARG A 64 1.29 8.69 15.18
N TYR A 65 2.02 8.63 14.07
CA TYR A 65 1.46 9.02 12.78
C TYR A 65 0.37 8.04 12.33
N PRO A 66 -0.70 8.55 11.67
CA PRO A 66 -1.72 7.70 11.07
C PRO A 66 -1.12 6.90 9.90
N CYS A 67 -1.67 5.72 9.68
CA CYS A 67 -1.24 4.83 8.61
C CYS A 67 -1.71 5.35 7.24
N ILE A 68 -2.93 5.86 7.18
CA ILE A 68 -3.51 6.51 6.00
C ILE A 68 -4.22 7.79 6.44
N GLU A 69 -4.19 8.79 5.57
CA GLU A 69 -5.00 10.00 5.67
C GLU A 69 -5.71 10.22 4.34
N GLY A 70 -6.93 10.74 4.39
CA GLY A 70 -7.71 11.08 3.22
C GLY A 70 -8.68 12.20 3.52
N ASP A 71 -8.91 13.07 2.55
CA ASP A 71 -9.87 14.17 2.64
C ASP A 71 -11.15 13.75 1.90
N PHE A 72 -12.28 13.81 2.60
CA PHE A 72 -13.57 13.33 2.10
C PHE A 72 -14.57 14.47 2.05
N LEU A 73 -15.31 14.54 0.95
CA LEU A 73 -16.34 15.57 0.76
C LEU A 73 -17.50 15.33 1.73
N LEU A 74 -17.93 16.40 2.41
CA LEU A 74 -19.13 16.40 3.22
C LEU A 74 -20.38 16.56 2.33
N THR A 75 -21.51 16.02 2.77
CA THR A 75 -22.79 16.24 2.08
C THR A 75 -23.20 17.72 2.16
N GLY A 76 -24.23 18.11 1.41
CA GLY A 76 -24.81 19.47 1.52
C GLY A 76 -25.33 19.82 2.92
N SER A 77 -25.60 18.82 3.76
CA SER A 77 -25.95 18.97 5.18
C SER A 77 -24.75 19.00 6.13
N GLY A 78 -23.52 18.84 5.62
CA GLY A 78 -22.31 18.75 6.44
C GLY A 78 -22.05 17.36 7.04
N ASP A 79 -22.77 16.33 6.59
CA ASP A 79 -22.61 14.96 7.09
C ASP A 79 -21.47 14.25 6.37
N LEU A 80 -20.86 13.26 7.05
CA LEU A 80 -19.82 12.42 6.48
C LEU A 80 -20.40 11.07 6.08
N ASN A 81 -20.23 10.71 4.80
CA ASN A 81 -20.61 9.39 4.29
C ASN A 81 -19.52 8.36 4.59
N MET A 82 -19.79 7.47 5.56
CA MET A 82 -18.84 6.46 6.01
C MET A 82 -18.72 5.29 5.04
N ILE A 83 -19.68 5.09 4.13
CA ILE A 83 -19.55 4.10 3.05
C ILE A 83 -18.40 4.50 2.12
N GLN A 84 -18.37 5.78 1.70
CA GLN A 84 -17.30 6.30 0.84
C GLN A 84 -15.93 6.21 1.52
N VAL A 85 -15.87 6.51 2.82
CA VAL A 85 -14.63 6.38 3.61
C VAL A 85 -14.14 4.93 3.62
N ARG A 86 -15.05 3.97 3.87
CA ARG A 86 -14.70 2.54 3.89
C ARG A 86 -14.24 2.04 2.54
N GLU A 87 -14.95 2.37 1.47
CA GLU A 87 -14.59 1.96 0.11
C GLU A 87 -13.24 2.54 -0.30
N ALA A 88 -13.00 3.84 -0.06
CA ALA A 88 -11.75 4.50 -0.44
C ALA A 88 -10.53 3.93 0.31
N PHE A 89 -10.70 3.55 1.58
CA PHE A 89 -9.63 2.97 2.39
C PHE A 89 -9.56 1.44 2.33
N GLY A 90 -10.48 0.78 1.65
CA GLY A 90 -10.53 -0.68 1.60
C GLY A 90 -10.80 -1.32 2.98
N LEU A 91 -11.72 -0.72 3.75
CA LEU A 91 -12.13 -1.17 5.07
C LEU A 91 -13.42 -1.98 4.99
N GLU A 92 -13.45 -3.16 5.59
CA GLU A 92 -14.66 -3.99 5.75
C GLU A 92 -15.59 -3.35 6.79
N SER A 93 -15.00 -2.96 7.91
CA SER A 93 -15.67 -2.24 8.97
C SER A 93 -14.81 -1.07 9.45
N CYS A 94 -15.43 -0.10 10.11
CA CYS A 94 -14.70 0.98 10.75
C CYS A 94 -15.36 1.35 12.06
N SER A 95 -14.54 1.63 13.06
CA SER A 95 -14.95 2.20 14.33
C SER A 95 -14.23 3.53 14.54
N ILE A 96 -14.89 4.42 15.27
CA ILE A 96 -14.40 5.78 15.47
C ILE A 96 -13.59 5.81 16.76
N ILE A 97 -12.40 6.41 16.71
CA ILE A 97 -11.57 6.68 17.87
C ILE A 97 -11.90 8.11 18.33
N GLN A 98 -12.45 8.24 19.54
CA GLN A 98 -12.68 9.55 20.15
C GLN A 98 -11.36 10.30 20.38
N PRO A 99 -11.42 11.63 20.56
CA PRO A 99 -10.27 12.41 21.04
C PRO A 99 -9.69 11.89 22.36
N SER A 100 -10.52 11.27 23.21
CA SER A 100 -10.11 10.59 24.45
C SER A 100 -9.31 9.30 24.24
N GLY A 101 -9.26 8.76 23.02
CA GLY A 101 -8.64 7.48 22.68
C GLY A 101 -9.56 6.27 22.84
N LYS A 102 -10.80 6.45 23.31
CA LYS A 102 -11.82 5.38 23.38
C LYS A 102 -12.41 5.08 22.02
N ILE A 103 -12.76 3.82 21.76
CA ILE A 103 -13.50 3.43 20.56
C ILE A 103 -15.00 3.56 20.83
N ILE A 104 -15.73 4.15 19.90
CA ILE A 104 -17.19 4.18 19.93
C ILE A 104 -17.74 3.06 19.05
N ALA A 105 -18.77 2.40 19.59
CA ALA A 105 -19.62 1.44 18.88
C ALA A 105 -18.80 0.41 18.10
N GLU A 106 -17.96 -0.31 18.84
CA GLU A 106 -17.28 -1.50 18.36
C GLU A 106 -18.30 -2.44 17.69
N GLY A 107 -18.07 -2.76 16.42
CA GLY A 107 -18.94 -3.67 15.65
C GLY A 107 -20.18 -3.03 15.02
N VAL A 108 -20.41 -1.72 15.15
CA VAL A 108 -21.50 -1.03 14.46
C VAL A 108 -21.01 -0.44 13.15
N GLN A 109 -21.64 -0.84 12.04
CA GLN A 109 -21.38 -0.23 10.74
C GLN A 109 -22.16 1.08 10.62
N PHE A 110 -21.45 2.20 10.77
CA PHE A 110 -22.01 3.50 10.45
C PHE A 110 -22.06 3.67 8.94
N GLU A 111 -23.24 3.97 8.40
CA GLU A 111 -23.36 4.41 7.00
C GLU A 111 -23.05 5.91 6.87
N ARG A 112 -23.41 6.68 7.89
CA ARG A 112 -23.29 8.13 7.92
C ARG A 112 -23.02 8.61 9.35
N ILE A 113 -22.25 9.68 9.47
CA ILE A 113 -22.13 10.46 10.70
C ILE A 113 -22.72 11.84 10.43
N PHE A 114 -23.70 12.22 11.23
CA PHE A 114 -24.35 13.53 11.10
C PHE A 114 -23.45 14.66 11.57
N TYR A 115 -23.60 15.85 10.97
CA TYR A 115 -22.80 17.03 11.30
C TYR A 115 -22.68 17.31 12.81
N HIS A 116 -23.79 17.24 13.55
CA HIS A 116 -23.77 17.46 15.00
C HIS A 116 -22.91 16.44 15.75
N GLY A 117 -22.92 15.18 15.31
CA GLY A 117 -22.06 14.15 15.88
C GLY A 117 -20.59 14.33 15.50
N LEU A 118 -20.29 14.89 14.32
CA LEU A 118 -18.90 15.11 13.89
C LEU A 118 -18.17 16.08 14.82
N LEU A 119 -18.85 17.12 15.34
CA LEU A 119 -18.26 18.10 16.24
C LEU A 119 -17.69 17.46 17.53
N ASP A 120 -18.38 16.46 18.07
CA ASP A 120 -17.95 15.76 19.29
C ASP A 120 -16.87 14.69 19.03
N LEU A 121 -16.76 14.25 17.78
CA LEU A 121 -15.89 13.14 17.38
C LEU A 121 -14.56 13.60 16.77
N CYS A 122 -14.52 14.84 16.28
CA CYS A 122 -13.31 15.44 15.75
C CYS A 122 -12.28 15.72 16.85
N ASP A 123 -11.01 15.58 16.50
CA ASP A 123 -9.94 16.11 17.34
C ASP A 123 -9.82 17.63 17.24
N SER A 124 -8.87 18.22 17.99
CA SER A 124 -8.61 19.67 17.99
C SER A 124 -8.22 20.24 16.61
N ASN A 125 -7.87 19.38 15.65
CA ASN A 125 -7.52 19.78 14.28
C ASN A 125 -8.70 19.58 13.31
N GLY A 126 -9.90 19.25 13.81
CA GLY A 126 -11.07 18.97 12.98
C GLY A 126 -10.96 17.66 12.20
N CYS A 127 -10.11 16.72 12.64
CA CYS A 127 -9.91 15.44 11.96
C CYS A 127 -10.69 14.32 12.65
N LEU A 128 -11.28 13.43 11.86
CA LEU A 128 -11.84 12.18 12.36
C LEU A 128 -10.75 11.14 12.49
N ARG A 129 -10.74 10.39 13.58
CA ARG A 129 -9.83 9.25 13.76
C ARG A 129 -10.64 7.96 13.70
N ILE A 130 -10.18 7.01 12.91
CA ILE A 130 -10.85 5.72 12.72
C ILE A 130 -9.86 4.56 12.82
N THR A 131 -10.40 3.38 13.12
CA THR A 131 -9.69 2.11 13.18
C THR A 131 -10.60 1.00 12.65
N GLU A 132 -10.03 -0.14 12.32
CA GLU A 132 -10.77 -1.34 11.94
C GLU A 132 -10.47 -2.42 12.98
N PRO A 133 -11.27 -2.50 14.06
CA PRO A 133 -11.00 -3.42 15.16
C PRO A 133 -11.43 -4.85 14.83
N TYR A 134 -12.44 -5.01 13.98
CA TYR A 134 -12.98 -6.30 13.57
C TYR A 134 -12.88 -6.46 12.06
N VAL A 135 -12.23 -7.55 11.65
CA VAL A 135 -12.13 -8.01 10.26
C VAL A 135 -12.59 -9.46 10.27
N SER A 136 -13.51 -9.83 9.39
CA SER A 136 -13.99 -11.21 9.29
C SER A 136 -12.85 -12.15 8.91
N GLU A 137 -12.97 -13.42 9.31
CA GLU A 137 -11.93 -14.42 9.05
C GLU A 137 -11.65 -14.59 7.54
N SER A 138 -12.70 -14.55 6.72
CA SER A 138 -12.57 -14.58 5.26
C SER A 138 -11.76 -13.40 4.73
N VAL A 139 -12.04 -12.18 5.17
CA VAL A 139 -11.30 -10.98 4.76
C VAL A 139 -9.86 -11.01 5.29
N GLN A 140 -9.63 -11.53 6.50
CA GLN A 140 -8.29 -11.74 7.03
C GLN A 140 -7.49 -12.73 6.17
N ILE A 141 -8.08 -13.87 5.80
CA ILE A 141 -7.45 -14.87 4.93
C ILE A 141 -7.14 -14.26 3.56
N GLN A 142 -8.11 -13.56 2.95
CA GLN A 142 -7.92 -12.90 1.65
C GLN A 142 -6.83 -11.82 1.69
N ARG A 143 -6.75 -11.02 2.77
CA ARG A 143 -5.66 -10.06 2.99
C ARG A 143 -4.31 -10.78 3.14
N LYS A 144 -4.23 -11.86 3.92
CA LYS A 144 -2.99 -12.66 4.06
C LYS A 144 -2.53 -13.28 2.75
N ILE A 145 -3.45 -13.83 1.95
CA ILE A 145 -3.14 -14.39 0.62
C ILE A 145 -2.57 -13.31 -0.29
N ARG A 146 -3.16 -12.11 -0.30
CA ARG A 146 -2.66 -10.99 -1.10
C ARG A 146 -1.27 -10.53 -0.69
N TRP A 147 -1.03 -10.43 0.62
CA TRP A 147 0.30 -10.15 1.16
C TRP A 147 1.32 -11.21 0.73
N ALA A 148 0.96 -12.49 0.81
CA ALA A 148 1.80 -13.57 0.34
C ALA A 148 2.12 -13.41 -1.16
N MET A 149 1.12 -13.12 -2.00
CA MET A 149 1.30 -12.90 -3.44
C MET A 149 2.21 -11.71 -3.75
N LEU A 150 2.03 -10.56 -3.08
CA LEU A 150 2.89 -9.38 -3.22
C LEU A 150 4.34 -9.68 -2.84
N SER A 151 4.54 -10.47 -1.77
CA SER A 151 5.88 -10.91 -1.38
C SER A 151 6.49 -11.87 -2.41
N LEU A 152 5.68 -12.77 -2.97
CA LEU A 152 6.10 -13.82 -3.89
C LEU A 152 6.61 -13.22 -5.20
N THR A 153 5.89 -12.24 -5.77
CA THR A 153 6.32 -11.55 -6.99
C THR A 153 7.67 -10.85 -6.78
N ARG A 154 7.86 -10.21 -5.63
CA ARG A 154 9.13 -9.55 -5.30
C ARG A 154 10.26 -10.57 -5.14
N SER A 155 10.01 -11.70 -4.48
CA SER A 155 10.97 -12.79 -4.33
C SER A 155 11.35 -13.42 -5.68
N ILE A 156 10.39 -13.63 -6.59
CA ILE A 156 10.65 -14.13 -7.94
C ILE A 156 11.52 -13.15 -8.72
N ILE A 157 11.20 -11.85 -8.70
CA ILE A 157 12.01 -10.83 -9.37
C ILE A 157 13.44 -10.83 -8.83
N LEU A 158 13.62 -10.86 -7.50
CA LEU A 158 14.94 -10.92 -6.88
C LEU A 158 15.69 -12.19 -7.26
N PHE A 159 15.00 -13.33 -7.32
CA PHE A 159 15.59 -14.61 -7.74
C PHE A 159 16.04 -14.58 -9.20
N VAL A 160 15.23 -14.03 -10.10
CA VAL A 160 15.59 -13.85 -11.52
C VAL A 160 16.77 -12.88 -11.66
N CYS A 161 16.78 -11.78 -10.91
CA CYS A 161 17.92 -10.86 -10.88
C CYS A 161 19.19 -11.54 -10.36
N ALA A 162 19.08 -12.38 -9.33
CA ALA A 162 20.22 -13.12 -8.78
C ALA A 162 20.78 -14.15 -9.78
N ILE A 163 19.91 -14.89 -10.47
CA ILE A 163 20.32 -15.81 -11.54
C ILE A 163 20.95 -15.03 -12.71
N GLY A 164 20.35 -13.93 -13.13
CA GLY A 164 20.88 -13.08 -14.19
C GLY A 164 22.26 -12.52 -13.85
N GLY A 165 22.46 -12.10 -12.59
CA GLY A 165 23.77 -11.68 -12.06
C GLY A 165 24.79 -12.81 -12.09
N LEU A 166 24.44 -14.02 -11.63
CA LEU A 166 25.33 -15.18 -11.69
C LEU A 166 25.73 -15.55 -13.13
N ILE A 167 24.79 -15.51 -14.07
CA ILE A 167 25.08 -15.78 -15.49
C ILE A 167 25.99 -14.69 -16.07
N TYR A 168 25.74 -13.42 -15.74
CA TYR A 168 26.58 -12.31 -16.17
C TYR A 168 28.02 -12.43 -15.64
N ASP A 169 28.18 -12.74 -14.35
CA ASP A 169 29.48 -12.94 -13.71
C ASP A 169 30.22 -14.17 -14.25
N LEU A 170 29.51 -15.21 -14.69
CA LEU A 170 30.11 -16.41 -15.31
C LEU A 170 30.49 -16.18 -16.79
N THR A 171 29.77 -15.31 -17.50
CA THR A 171 29.98 -15.08 -18.94
C THR A 171 31.02 -14.01 -19.24
N ILE A 172 31.16 -12.97 -18.40
CA ILE A 172 32.20 -11.94 -18.57
C ILE A 172 33.61 -12.55 -18.65
N PRO A 173 34.04 -13.43 -17.74
CA PRO A 173 35.38 -14.01 -17.78
C PRO A 173 35.62 -14.80 -19.06
N VAL A 174 34.61 -15.51 -19.56
CA VAL A 174 34.70 -16.32 -20.80
C VAL A 174 34.83 -15.44 -22.03
N VAL A 175 34.05 -14.34 -22.12
CA VAL A 175 34.15 -13.38 -23.23
C VAL A 175 35.49 -12.64 -23.19
N VAL A 176 35.92 -12.19 -22.01
CA VAL A 176 37.23 -11.54 -21.84
C VAL A 176 38.38 -12.50 -22.17
N MET A 177 38.27 -13.77 -21.80
CA MET A 177 39.25 -14.80 -22.15
C MET A 177 39.27 -15.06 -23.65
N GLY A 178 38.10 -15.13 -24.31
CA GLY A 178 37.99 -15.27 -25.76
C GLY A 178 38.61 -14.09 -26.52
N ASP A 179 38.35 -12.86 -26.09
CA ASP A 179 38.93 -11.65 -26.68
C ASP A 179 40.46 -11.59 -26.49
N ASN A 180 40.98 -12.04 -25.34
CA ASN A 180 42.42 -12.10 -25.10
C ASN A 180 43.09 -13.17 -25.97
N ILE A 181 42.47 -14.34 -26.14
CA ILE A 181 42.95 -15.40 -27.04
C ILE A 181 42.94 -14.92 -28.51
N LEU A 182 41.88 -14.24 -28.94
CA LEU A 182 41.80 -13.66 -30.29
C LEU A 182 42.86 -12.59 -30.54
N LYS A 183 43.17 -11.76 -29.53
CA LYS A 183 44.25 -10.76 -29.60
C LYS A 183 45.65 -11.38 -29.64
N GLU A 184 45.86 -12.55 -29.03
CA GLU A 184 47.14 -13.27 -29.13
C GLU A 184 47.30 -14.00 -30.47
N ILE A 185 46.22 -14.52 -31.06
CA ILE A 185 46.25 -15.25 -32.34
C ILE A 185 46.27 -14.31 -33.56
N GLY A 186 45.64 -13.13 -33.47
CA GLY A 186 45.63 -12.10 -34.52
C GLY A 186 47.02 -11.76 -35.11
N PRO A 187 48.03 -11.42 -34.30
CA PRO A 187 49.37 -11.09 -34.80
C PRO A 187 50.15 -12.31 -35.33
N LEU A 188 49.83 -13.54 -34.89
CA LEU A 188 50.43 -14.77 -35.42
C LEU A 188 49.93 -15.09 -36.84
N SER A 189 48.66 -14.82 -37.12
CA SER A 189 48.04 -14.95 -38.45
C SER A 189 48.65 -13.98 -39.47
N GLU A 190 48.86 -12.71 -39.08
CA GLU A 190 49.46 -11.70 -39.95
C GLU A 190 50.96 -11.94 -40.22
N HIS A 191 51.69 -12.48 -39.25
CA HIS A 191 53.10 -12.84 -39.43
C HIS A 191 53.28 -14.07 -40.32
N MET A 192 52.40 -15.08 -40.23
CA MET A 192 52.44 -16.23 -41.15
C MET A 192 52.05 -15.84 -42.57
N ALA A 193 51.08 -14.95 -42.75
CA ALA A 193 50.67 -14.46 -44.07
C ALA A 193 51.76 -13.64 -44.78
N LYS A 194 52.57 -12.87 -44.04
CA LYS A 194 53.73 -12.13 -44.58
C LYS A 194 54.97 -12.99 -44.83
N SER A 195 55.06 -14.18 -44.25
CA SER A 195 56.19 -15.10 -44.42
C SER A 195 56.06 -15.99 -45.68
N ILE A 196 54.91 -15.99 -46.34
CA ILE A 196 54.59 -16.84 -47.51
C ILE A 196 54.47 -16.01 -48.81
N ALA A 197 54.56 -14.67 -48.73
CA ALA A 197 54.62 -13.76 -49.87
C ALA A 197 56.06 -13.31 -50.14
#